data_AF-A0A531L584-F1
#
_entry.id   AF-A0A531L584-F1
#
_cell.length_a   1.000
_cell.length_b   1.000
_cell.length_c   1.000
_cell.angle_alpha   90.00
_cell.angle_beta   90.00
_cell.angle_gamma   90.00
#
_symmetry.space_group_name_H-M   'P 1'
#
loop_
_entity.id
_entity.type
_entity.pdbx_description
1 polymer ?
#
loop_
_entity_poly.entity_id
_entity_poly.type
_entity_poly.pdbx_seq_one_letter_code
_entity_poly.pdbx_strand_id
1 'polypeptide(L)'
;VGTGVLMLVVSWSAAFFLKRRHILPRPLALVMVPMALSGWLATLAGWYTTEIGRQPWLVTGVLKTVHAVGPVAGTQVALSLAVYLILYALLLIAYLGVLVYLALKAAKDGDASPLPGVLDAPLSQPAAK
;
A
#
# COMPACT_ATOMS: atom_id res chain seq x y z
N VAL A 1 11.18 3.68 -9.20
CA VAL A 1 12.43 2.85 -9.18
C VAL A 1 13.07 2.83 -7.80
N GLY A 2 13.47 3.98 -7.22
CA GLY A 2 14.13 4.03 -5.90
C GLY A 2 13.40 3.27 -4.78
N THR A 3 12.10 3.53 -4.59
CA THR A 3 11.28 2.83 -3.58
C THR A 3 11.23 1.31 -3.79
N GLY A 4 11.11 0.86 -5.05
CA GLY A 4 11.06 -0.57 -5.37
C GLY A 4 12.38 -1.29 -5.08
N VAL A 5 13.51 -0.67 -5.44
CA VAL A 5 14.84 -1.20 -5.10
C VAL A 5 15.04 -1.23 -3.59
N LEU A 6 14.63 -0.18 -2.88
CA LEU A 6 14.68 -0.13 -1.42
C LEU A 6 13.86 -1.26 -0.78
N MET A 7 12.64 -1.51 -1.26
CA MET A 7 11.79 -2.61 -0.78
C MET A 7 12.46 -3.97 -0.98
N LEU A 8 13.10 -4.22 -2.13
CA LEU A 8 13.82 -5.46 -2.39
C LEU A 8 15.01 -5.64 -1.44
N VAL A 9 15.80 -4.59 -1.23
CA VAL A 9 16.96 -4.63 -0.31
C VAL A 9 16.51 -4.93 1.11
N VAL A 10 15.44 -4.28 1.60
CA VAL A 10 14.91 -4.52 2.95
C VAL A 10 14.36 -5.95 3.07
N SER A 11 13.61 -6.41 2.07
CA SER A 11 13.04 -7.77 2.05
C SER A 11 14.12 -8.85 2.07
N TRP A 12 15.13 -8.76 1.21
CA TRP A 12 16.24 -9.72 1.17
C TRP A 12 17.09 -9.68 2.43
N SER A 13 17.33 -8.48 2.99
CA SER A 13 18.04 -8.35 4.26
C SER A 13 17.28 -9.07 5.38
N ALA A 14 15.98 -8.83 5.50
CA ALA A 14 15.14 -9.49 6.50
C ALA A 14 15.13 -11.01 6.33
N ALA A 15 14.95 -11.50 5.09
CA ALA A 15 14.98 -12.93 4.78
C ALA A 15 16.33 -13.58 5.09
N PHE A 16 17.44 -12.90 4.80
CA PHE A 16 18.79 -13.38 5.09
C PHE A 16 19.03 -13.52 6.60
N PHE A 17 18.71 -12.48 7.38
CA PHE A 17 18.86 -12.51 8.84
C PHE A 17 17.96 -13.58 9.47
N LEU A 18 16.73 -13.73 8.99
CA LEU A 18 15.82 -14.76 9.50
C LEU A 18 16.31 -16.18 9.15
N LYS A 19 16.81 -16.40 7.93
CA LYS A 19 17.30 -17.71 7.47
C LYS A 19 18.63 -18.12 8.13
N ARG A 20 19.54 -17.18 8.40
CA ARG A 20 20.87 -17.48 8.96
C ARG A 20 20.97 -17.36 10.48
N ARG A 21 20.24 -16.44 11.08
CA ARG A 21 20.37 -16.08 12.49
C ARG A 21 19.12 -16.40 13.31
N HIS A 22 18.00 -16.76 12.66
CA HIS A 22 16.68 -16.93 13.29
C HIS A 22 16.22 -15.74 14.15
N ILE A 23 16.84 -14.58 13.97
CA ILE A 23 16.62 -13.37 14.78
C ILE A 23 16.54 -12.18 13.83
N LEU A 24 15.51 -11.36 13.99
CA LEU A 24 15.37 -10.10 13.25
C LEU A 24 15.91 -8.95 14.12
N PRO A 25 16.94 -8.22 13.68
CA PRO A 25 17.47 -7.10 14.46
C PRO A 25 16.43 -5.98 14.57
N ARG A 26 16.27 -5.41 15.77
CA ARG A 26 15.33 -4.31 16.07
C ARG A 26 15.30 -3.17 15.02
N PRO A 27 16.44 -2.61 14.55
CA PRO A 27 16.39 -1.55 13.55
C PRO A 27 15.78 -2.02 12.22
N LEU A 28 16.03 -3.26 11.81
CA LEU A 28 15.44 -3.80 10.59
C LEU A 28 13.93 -4.02 10.74
N ALA A 29 13.49 -4.53 11.89
CA ALA A 29 12.07 -4.65 12.21
C ALA A 29 11.35 -3.28 12.17
N LEU A 30 11.97 -2.24 12.71
CA LEU A 30 11.43 -0.87 12.67
C LEU A 30 11.33 -0.32 11.24
N VAL A 31 12.31 -0.61 10.37
CA VAL A 31 12.28 -0.20 8.95
C VAL A 31 11.21 -0.95 8.17
N MET A 32 10.87 -2.19 8.54
CA MET A 32 9.81 -2.94 7.85
C MET A 32 8.43 -2.29 8.00
N VAL A 33 8.16 -1.57 9.09
CA VAL A 33 6.88 -0.90 9.36
C VAL A 33 6.54 0.15 8.27
N PRO A 34 7.34 1.19 8.00
CA PRO A 34 7.07 2.11 6.91
C PRO A 34 7.21 1.46 5.53
N MET A 35 8.05 0.42 5.39
CA MET A 35 8.19 -0.29 4.12
C MET A 35 6.91 -1.03 3.70
N ALA A 36 6.11 -1.50 4.66
CA ALA A 36 4.80 -2.10 4.36
C ALA A 36 3.86 -1.13 3.63
N LEU A 37 3.95 0.17 3.92
CA LEU A 37 3.13 1.21 3.28
C LEU A 37 3.81 1.84 2.05
N SER A 38 5.13 1.69 1.90
CA SER A 38 5.90 2.32 0.83
C SER A 38 5.49 1.89 -0.59
N GLY A 39 4.86 0.71 -0.73
CA GLY A 39 4.34 0.23 -2.01
C GLY A 39 3.31 1.18 -2.63
N TRP A 40 2.50 1.85 -1.82
CA TRP A 40 1.52 2.83 -2.30
C TRP A 40 2.20 4.01 -3.02
N LEU A 41 3.30 4.51 -2.46
CA LEU A 41 4.10 5.58 -3.06
C LEU A 41 4.71 5.13 -4.39
N ALA A 42 5.21 3.89 -4.46
CA ALA A 42 5.77 3.34 -5.69
C ALA A 42 4.72 3.26 -6.81
N THR A 43 3.51 2.81 -6.49
CA THR A 43 2.39 2.71 -7.43
C THR A 43 1.94 4.08 -7.94
N LEU A 44 1.77 5.07 -7.05
CA LEU A 44 1.40 6.43 -7.45
C LEU A 44 2.45 7.09 -8.33
N ALA A 45 3.73 6.97 -7.97
CA ALA A 45 4.81 7.52 -8.77
C ALA A 45 4.86 6.89 -10.18
N GLY A 46 4.60 5.58 -10.27
CA GLY A 46 4.47 4.88 -11.55
C GLY A 46 3.34 5.45 -12.41
N TRP A 47 2.13 5.54 -11.85
CA TRP A 47 0.97 6.13 -12.52
C TRP A 47 1.21 7.57 -12.97
N TYR A 48 1.80 8.40 -12.11
CA TYR A 48 2.11 9.79 -12.44
C TYR A 48 3.09 9.89 -13.62
N THR A 49 4.14 9.07 -13.61
CA THR A 49 5.13 9.03 -14.69
C THR A 49 4.49 8.62 -16.02
N THR A 50 3.65 7.59 -16.02
CA THR A 50 2.99 7.12 -17.25
C THR A 50 1.95 8.10 -17.77
N GLU A 51 1.19 8.73 -16.87
CA GLU A 51 0.08 9.62 -17.23
C GLU A 51 0.57 10.99 -17.73
N ILE A 52 1.60 11.53 -17.11
CA ILE A 52 2.22 12.78 -17.56
C ILE A 52 3.15 12.54 -18.73
N GLY A 53 3.85 11.39 -18.76
CA GLY A 53 4.73 11.02 -19.87
C GLY A 53 4.01 10.91 -21.22
N ARG A 54 2.69 10.66 -21.23
CA ARG A 54 1.89 10.64 -22.47
C ARG A 54 1.35 12.01 -22.91
N GLN A 55 1.42 13.03 -22.07
CA GLN A 55 1.03 14.40 -22.48
C GLN A 55 1.92 14.86 -23.65
N PRO A 56 1.38 15.54 -24.69
CA PRO A 56 0.06 16.16 -24.79
C PRO A 56 -1.03 15.26 -25.41
N TRP A 57 -0.80 13.95 -25.51
CA TRP A 57 -1.68 13.01 -26.19
C TRP A 57 -2.58 12.27 -25.22
N LEU A 58 -3.86 12.16 -25.58
CA LEU A 58 -4.78 11.24 -24.92
C LEU A 58 -4.71 9.86 -25.59
N VAL A 59 -4.72 9.85 -26.94
CA VAL A 59 -4.38 8.70 -27.78
C VAL A 59 -3.27 9.13 -28.72
N THR A 60 -2.13 8.45 -28.64
CA THR A 60 -0.90 8.80 -29.38
C THR A 60 -1.15 8.85 -30.88
N GLY A 61 -0.85 10.00 -31.49
CA GLY A 61 -1.02 10.22 -32.93
C GLY A 61 -2.47 10.40 -33.41
N VAL A 62 -3.47 10.29 -32.52
CA VAL A 62 -4.89 10.37 -32.88
C VAL A 62 -5.57 11.56 -32.20
N LEU A 63 -5.49 11.67 -30.87
CA LEU A 63 -6.25 12.66 -30.10
C LEU A 63 -5.36 13.35 -29.06
N LYS A 64 -5.31 14.68 -29.12
CA LYS A 64 -4.64 15.51 -28.12
C LYS A 64 -5.56 15.83 -26.95
N THR A 65 -4.98 16.03 -25.77
CA THR A 65 -5.72 16.35 -24.54
C THR A 65 -6.52 17.64 -24.65
N VAL A 66 -5.99 18.66 -25.34
CA VAL A 66 -6.68 19.95 -25.56
C VAL A 66 -7.97 19.83 -26.37
N HIS A 67 -8.10 18.82 -27.22
CA HIS A 67 -9.30 18.59 -28.04
C HIS A 67 -10.32 17.68 -27.34
N ALA A 68 -9.96 17.09 -26.20
CA ALA A 68 -10.82 16.19 -25.44
C ALA A 68 -11.66 16.90 -24.37
N VAL A 69 -11.55 18.22 -24.24
CA VAL A 69 -12.31 19.01 -23.25
C VAL A 69 -13.77 19.14 -23.70
N GLY A 70 -14.70 18.62 -22.89
CA GLY A 70 -16.13 18.72 -23.16
C GLY A 70 -16.72 20.12 -22.90
N PRO A 71 -17.96 20.39 -23.39
CA PRO A 71 -18.59 21.72 -23.32
C PRO A 71 -19.19 22.04 -21.94
N VAL A 72 -18.45 21.80 -20.86
CA VAL A 72 -18.90 22.03 -19.47
C VAL A 72 -18.22 23.27 -18.90
N ALA A 73 -18.98 24.11 -18.20
CA ALA A 73 -18.42 25.29 -17.54
C ALA A 73 -17.37 24.89 -16.49
N GLY A 74 -16.20 25.54 -16.51
CA GLY A 74 -15.09 25.25 -15.59
C GLY A 74 -15.48 25.31 -14.11
N THR A 75 -16.43 26.19 -13.75
CA THR A 75 -16.97 26.28 -12.38
C THR A 75 -17.66 24.98 -11.93
N GLN A 76 -18.39 24.30 -12.81
CA GLN A 76 -19.06 23.04 -12.47
C GLN A 76 -18.03 21.91 -12.27
N VAL A 77 -16.97 21.90 -13.07
CA VAL A 77 -15.85 20.95 -12.92
C VAL A 77 -15.12 21.20 -11.60
N ALA A 78 -14.82 22.46 -11.27
CA ALA A 78 -14.17 22.82 -10.02
C ALA A 78 -15.01 22.44 -8.78
N LEU A 79 -16.32 22.71 -8.83
CA LEU A 79 -17.24 22.36 -7.74
C LEU A 79 -17.31 20.84 -7.54
N SER A 80 -17.50 20.08 -8.61
CA SER A 80 -17.56 18.61 -8.53
C SER A 80 -16.24 18.01 -8.05
N LEU A 81 -15.10 18.52 -8.54
CA LEU A 81 -13.77 18.13 -8.05
C LEU A 81 -13.63 18.40 -6.55
N ALA A 82 -14.06 19.58 -6.06
CA ALA A 82 -14.01 19.91 -4.64
C ALA A 82 -14.85 18.94 -3.81
N VAL A 83 -16.06 18.59 -4.26
CA VAL A 83 -16.92 17.61 -3.59
C VAL A 83 -16.25 16.24 -3.53
N TYR A 84 -15.66 15.77 -4.64
CA TYR A 84 -14.92 14.49 -4.67
C TYR A 84 -13.71 14.49 -3.73
N LEU A 85 -12.94 15.58 -3.69
CA LEU A 85 -11.79 15.70 -2.80
C LEU A 85 -12.19 15.65 -1.33
N ILE A 86 -13.24 16.38 -0.94
CA ILE A 86 -13.77 16.37 0.44
C ILE A 86 -14.25 14.97 0.80
N LEU A 87 -15.05 14.35 -0.08
CA LEU A 87 -15.57 13.01 0.15
C LEU A 87 -14.44 11.99 0.35
N TYR A 88 -13.46 11.96 -0.55
CA TYR A 88 -12.34 11.02 -0.45
C TYR A 88 -11.44 11.31 0.75
N ALA A 89 -11.24 12.56 1.14
CA ALA A 89 -10.52 12.90 2.37
C ALA A 89 -11.23 12.35 3.61
N LEU A 90 -12.56 12.54 3.71
CA LEU A 90 -13.36 12.00 4.81
C LEU A 90 -13.32 10.47 4.86
N LEU A 91 -13.46 9.81 3.70
CA LEU A 91 -13.36 8.35 3.59
C LEU A 91 -11.98 7.85 4.02
N LEU A 92 -10.91 8.53 3.59
CA LEU A 92 -9.54 8.16 3.96
C LEU A 92 -9.31 8.28 5.48
N ILE A 93 -9.79 9.37 6.10
CA ILE A 93 -9.69 9.56 7.56
C ILE A 93 -10.47 8.47 8.30
N ALA A 94 -11.70 8.18 7.88
CA ALA A 94 -12.51 7.13 8.47
C ALA A 94 -11.84 5.75 8.34
N TYR A 95 -11.32 5.43 7.16
CA TYR A 95 -10.60 4.18 6.90
C TYR A 95 -9.36 4.03 7.79
N LEU A 96 -8.49 5.04 7.83
CA LEU A 96 -7.30 5.01 8.67
C LEU A 96 -7.65 4.96 10.16
N GLY A 97 -8.70 5.67 10.58
CA GLY A 97 -9.20 5.63 11.95
C GLY A 97 -9.65 4.22 12.36
N VAL A 98 -10.42 3.53 11.52
CA VAL A 98 -10.84 2.15 11.77
C VAL A 98 -9.64 1.20 11.80
N LEU A 99 -8.71 1.33 10.84
CA LEU A 99 -7.53 0.47 10.76
C LEU A 99 -6.66 0.60 12.02
N VAL A 100 -6.37 1.84 12.44
CA VAL A 100 -5.59 2.11 13.66
C VAL A 100 -6.34 1.64 14.90
N TYR A 101 -7.65 1.87 14.99
CA TYR A 101 -8.47 1.39 16.11
C TYR A 101 -8.40 -0.13 16.24
N LEU A 102 -8.58 -0.87 15.14
CA LEU A 102 -8.50 -2.33 15.14
C LEU A 102 -7.10 -2.84 15.48
N ALA A 103 -6.05 -2.21 14.94
CA ALA A 103 -4.66 -2.57 15.23
C ALA A 103 -4.30 -2.36 16.71
N LEU A 104 -4.70 -1.23 17.29
CA LEU A 104 -4.47 -0.92 18.71
C LEU A 104 -5.30 -1.83 19.62
N LYS A 105 -6.53 -2.14 19.23
CA LYS A 105 -7.39 -3.07 19.97
C LYS A 105 -6.76 -4.47 20.02
N ALA A 106 -6.32 -5.00 18.88
CA ALA A 106 -5.65 -6.30 18.81
C ALA A 106 -4.35 -6.34 19.65
N ALA A 107 -3.59 -5.24 19.66
CA ALA A 107 -2.37 -5.14 20.47
C ALA A 107 -2.66 -5.09 21.99
N LYS A 108 -3.80 -4.52 22.39
CA LYS A 108 -4.19 -4.37 23.81
C LYS A 108 -4.86 -5.63 24.37
N ASP A 109 -5.80 -6.20 23.63
CA ASP A 109 -6.62 -7.32 24.11
C ASP A 109 -5.89 -8.67 23.96
N GLY A 110 -4.76 -8.70 23.24
CA GLY A 110 -4.12 -9.94 22.79
C GLY A 110 -4.94 -10.57 21.65
N ASP A 111 -4.28 -11.20 20.68
CA ASP A 111 -4.98 -11.78 19.53
C ASP A 111 -5.84 -12.97 19.97
N ALA A 112 -7.11 -12.71 20.28
CA ALA A 112 -8.15 -13.71 20.56
C ALA A 112 -8.80 -14.24 19.26
N SER A 113 -8.34 -13.77 18.09
CA SER A 113 -8.80 -14.28 16.80
C SER A 113 -8.28 -15.71 16.65
N PRO A 114 -9.12 -16.71 16.35
CA PRO A 114 -8.61 -18.01 15.95
C PRO A 114 -7.75 -17.81 14.69
N LEU A 115 -6.45 -18.10 14.79
CA LEU A 115 -5.54 -18.09 13.65
C LEU A 115 -6.21 -18.87 12.50
N PRO A 116 -6.44 -18.28 11.32
CA PRO A 116 -7.07 -19.00 10.22
C PRO A 116 -6.22 -20.21 9.85
N GLY A 117 -6.70 -21.41 10.18
CA GLY A 117 -6.28 -22.68 9.61
C GLY A 117 -4.91 -23.26 10.00
N VAL A 118 -4.23 -22.77 11.03
CA VAL A 118 -2.93 -23.36 11.49
C VAL A 118 -3.06 -24.18 12.77
N LEU A 119 -4.15 -23.99 13.54
CA LEU A 119 -4.35 -24.69 14.81
C LEU A 119 -5.06 -26.06 14.67
N ASP A 120 -5.69 -26.33 13.52
CA ASP A 120 -6.38 -27.61 13.25
C ASP A 120 -5.52 -28.64 12.51
N ALA A 121 -4.28 -28.29 12.17
CA ALA A 121 -3.31 -29.29 11.73
C ALA A 121 -2.79 -30.00 12.99
N PRO A 122 -3.13 -31.28 13.24
CA PRO A 122 -2.46 -32.02 14.29
C PRO A 122 -0.98 -31.98 13.96
N LEU A 123 -0.19 -31.39 14.87
CA LEU A 123 1.26 -31.52 14.88
C LEU A 123 1.57 -33.01 15.07
N SER A 124 1.47 -33.77 13.98
CA SER A 124 2.02 -35.11 13.88
C SER A 124 3.53 -34.94 13.84
N GLN A 125 4.07 -34.72 15.02
CA GLN A 125 5.46 -34.96 15.32
C GLN A 125 5.70 -36.43 14.99
N PRO A 126 6.53 -36.80 13.99
CA PRO A 126 7.01 -38.17 13.95
C PRO A 126 7.92 -38.33 15.15
N ALA A 127 7.43 -39.04 16.16
CA ALA A 127 8.25 -39.57 17.23
C ALA A 127 9.37 -40.41 16.61
N ALA A 128 10.60 -40.11 17.04
CA ALA A 128 11.80 -40.94 17.04
C ALA A 128 11.84 -42.17 16.12
N LYS A 129 12.84 -42.19 15.23
CA LYS A 129 13.79 -43.31 15.12
C LYS A 129 15.20 -42.75 14.98
#